data_AF-A0A354BI55-F1
#
_entry.id   AF-A0A354BI55-F1
#
_cell.length_a   1.000
_cell.length_b   1.000
_cell.length_c   1.000
_cell.angle_alpha   90.00
_cell.angle_beta   90.00
_cell.angle_gamma   90.00
#
_symmetry.space_group_name_H-M   'P 1'
#
loop_
_entity.id
_entity.type
_entity.pdbx_description
1 polymer ?
#
loop_
_entity_poly.entity_id
_entity_poly.type
_entity_poly.pdbx_seq_one_letter_code
_entity_poly.pdbx_strand_id
1 'polypeptide(L)' 'HVQGQAIDLSIPGIPLKKLREAALELKYGGVGSYRNSTYVHLDSGPFRSWYH' A
#
# COMPACT_ATOMS: atom_id res chain seq x y z
N HIS A 1 -1.65 -11.52 1.19
CA HIS A 1 -1.24 -12.34 0.04
C HIS A 1 -1.76 -13.77 0.10
N VAL A 2 -1.38 -14.60 1.08
CA VAL A 2 -1.78 -16.03 1.15
C VAL A 2 -3.30 -16.27 1.09
N GLN A 3 -4.10 -15.37 1.67
CA GLN A 3 -5.57 -15.46 1.65
C GLN A 3 -6.23 -14.71 0.47
N GLY A 4 -5.45 -14.22 -0.50
CA GLY A 4 -5.96 -13.38 -1.60
C GLY A 4 -6.42 -11.97 -1.18
N GLN A 5 -6.14 -11.57 0.06
CA GLN A 5 -6.61 -10.32 0.67
C GLN A 5 -5.58 -9.19 0.65
N ALA A 6 -4.52 -9.30 -0.15
CA ALA A 6 -3.55 -8.22 -0.30
C ALA A 6 -3.04 -8.13 -1.73
N ILE A 7 -2.60 -6.94 -2.11
CA ILE A 7 -1.98 -6.62 -3.39
C ILE A 7 -0.76 -5.74 -3.16
N ASP A 8 0.22 -5.87 -4.05
CA ASP A 8 1.36 -4.96 -4.13
C ASP A 8 1.16 -4.10 -5.39
N LEU A 9 0.90 -2.81 -5.20
CA LEU A 9 0.42 -1.91 -6.26
C LEU A 9 1.49 -0.91 -6.70
N SER A 10 1.66 -0.80 -8.01
CA SER A 10 2.45 0.25 -8.66
C SER A 10 1.74 0.66 -9.94
N ILE A 11 1.71 1.96 -10.24
CA ILE A 11 1.02 2.49 -11.44
C ILE A 11 2.04 3.29 -12.25
N PRO A 12 2.33 2.91 -13.51
CA PRO A 12 3.25 3.67 -14.36
C PRO A 12 2.87 5.16 -14.44
N GLY A 13 3.85 6.03 -14.25
CA GLY A 13 3.65 7.47 -14.24
C GLY A 13 3.07 8.06 -12.94
N ILE A 14 2.71 7.23 -11.95
CA ILE A 14 2.32 7.69 -10.62
C ILE A 14 3.46 7.42 -9.62
N PRO A 15 4.02 8.47 -8.98
CA PRO A 15 5.01 8.27 -7.93
C PRO A 15 4.44 7.45 -6.77
N LEU A 16 5.21 6.48 -6.27
CA LEU A 16 4.80 5.64 -5.13
C LEU A 16 4.39 6.45 -3.90
N LYS A 17 5.04 7.59 -3.67
CA LYS A 17 4.66 8.53 -2.61
C LYS A 17 3.20 8.97 -2.73
N LYS A 18 2.78 9.37 -3.93
CA LYS A 18 1.40 9.82 -4.21
C LYS A 18 0.40 8.68 -4.05
N LEU A 19 0.77 7.49 -4.53
CA LEU A 19 -0.06 6.29 -4.37
C LEU A 19 -0.27 5.93 -2.89
N ARG A 20 0.80 5.97 -2.10
CA ARG A 20 0.78 5.73 -0.65
C ARG A 20 -0.06 6.76 0.07
N GLU A 21 0.10 8.05 -0.25
CA GLU A 21 -0.69 9.13 0.34
C GLU A 21 -2.18 8.93 0.09
N ALA A 22 -2.57 8.63 -1.16
CA ALA A 22 -3.96 8.31 -1.49
C ALA A 22 -4.50 7.10 -0.71
N ALA A 23 -3.71 6.02 -0.60
CA ALA A 23 -4.12 4.84 0.18
C ALA A 23 -4.31 5.15 1.68
N LEU A 24 -3.44 5.99 2.25
CA LEU A 24 -3.56 6.42 3.65
C LEU A 24 -4.79 7.32 3.88
N GLU A 25 -5.13 8.18 2.93
CA GLU A 25 -6.30 9.05 2.99
C GLU A 25 -7.61 8.25 2.99
N LEU A 26 -7.67 7.14 2.25
CA LEU A 26 -8.84 6.26 2.19
C LEU A 26 -9.12 5.55 3.52
N LYS A 27 -8.11 5.37 4.37
CA LYS A 27 -8.20 4.67 5.66
C LYS A 27 -8.88 3.30 5.58
N TYR A 28 -8.68 2.60 4.47
CA TYR A 28 -9.28 1.30 4.20
C TYR A 28 -8.16 0.28 4.04
N GLY A 29 -8.11 -0.72 4.93
CA GLY A 29 -7.09 -1.74 4.82
C GLY A 29 -5.74 -1.40 5.45
N GLY A 30 -4.81 -2.36 5.40
CA GLY A 30 -3.42 -2.11 5.74
C GLY A 30 -2.66 -1.43 4.61
N VAL A 31 -1.82 -0.44 4.92
CA VAL A 31 -0.96 0.26 3.97
C VAL A 31 0.50 0.12 4.38
N GLY A 32 1.28 -0.63 3.59
CA GLY A 32 2.69 -0.88 3.82
C GLY A 32 3.58 -0.22 2.77
N SER A 33 4.72 0.31 3.18
CA SER A 33 5.74 0.85 2.28
C SER A 33 7.13 0.42 2.75
N TYR A 34 7.98 0.00 1.80
CA TYR A 34 9.36 -0.40 2.08
C TYR A 34 10.35 0.51 1.36
N ARG A 35 11.45 0.91 2.01
CA ARG A 35 12.40 1.93 1.50
C ARG A 35 12.92 1.66 0.09
N ASN A 36 13.09 0.38 -0.26
CA ASN A 36 13.61 -0.06 -1.55
C ASN A 36 12.57 -0.82 -2.39
N SER A 37 11.28 -0.69 -2.07
CA SER A 37 10.21 -1.31 -2.86
C SER A 37 9.82 -0.46 -4.06
N THR A 38 9.33 -1.15 -5.09
CA THR A 38 8.79 -0.55 -6.32
C THR A 38 7.26 -0.49 -6.33
N TYR A 39 6.62 -0.73 -5.17
CA TYR A 39 5.18 -0.84 -4.98
C TYR A 39 4.75 -0.33 -3.60
N VAL A 40 3.46 -0.16 -3.40
CA VAL A 40 2.80 0.04 -2.10
C VAL A 40 2.01 -1.22 -1.77
N HIS A 41 2.19 -1.77 -0.57
CA HIS A 41 1.41 -2.91 -0.10
C HIS A 41 0.05 -2.44 0.39
N LEU A 42 -1.02 -3.11 -0.06
CA LEU A 42 -2.40 -2.87 0.37
C LEU A 42 -3.05 -4.19 0.76
N ASP A 43 -3.80 -4.22 1.86
CA ASP A 43 -4.61 -5.39 2.25
C ASP A 43 -5.99 -5.01 2.77
N SER A 44 -6.93 -5.96 2.84
CA SER A 44 -8.31 -5.70 3.24
C SER A 44 -8.60 -5.82 4.75
N GLY A 45 -7.57 -5.84 5.60
CA GLY A 45 -7.72 -5.94 7.06
C GLY A 45 -8.12 -4.61 7.72
N PRO A 46 -8.10 -4.52 9.07
CA PRO A 46 -8.28 -3.27 9.78
C PRO A 46 -7.25 -2.22 9.36
N PHE A 47 -7.67 -0.95 9.39
CA PHE A 47 -6.78 0.15 9.02
C PHE A 47 -5.54 0.18 9.91
N ARG A 48 -4.38 0.16 9.25
CA ARG A 48 -3.06 0.28 9.89
C ARG A 48 -2.05 0.68 8.83
N SER A 49 -0.99 1.36 9.26
CA SER A 49 0.09 1.75 8.36
C SER A 49 1.44 1.42 8.96
N TRP A 50 2.37 0.97 8.12
CA TRP A 50 3.74 0.72 8.53
C TRP A 50 4.72 1.14 7.44
N TYR A 51 5.94 1.46 7.89
CA TYR A 51 7.06 1.83 7.03
C TYR A 51 8.28 1.02 7.48
N HIS A 52 8.96 0.36 6.54
CA HIS A 52 10.15 -0.45 6.79
C HIS A 52 11.29 -0.16 5.80
#